data_AF-A0A5D0NY57-F1
#
_entry.id   AF-A0A5D0NY57-F1
#
_cell.length_a   1.000
_cell.length_b   1.000
_cell.length_c   1.000
_cell.angle_alpha   90.00
_cell.angle_beta   90.00
_cell.angle_gamma   90.00
#
_symmetry.space_group_name_H-M   'P 1'
#
loop_
_entity.id
_entity.type
_entity.pdbx_description
1 polymer ?
#
loop_
_entity_poly.entity_id
_entity_poly.type
_entity_poly.pdbx_seq_one_letter_code
_entity_poly.pdbx_strand_id
1 'polypeptide(L)'
;MNLRRGLVSGSSVTVNIDGNDYPRRWGRTAFEIPGDRPVSVAVFQSLRGRQAGLATTVLAPGAPSELEYRGPAHLAMAGELGLPGTVRQRGLAIQSVLLGCLGLVLIFLLLFFVFILTSV
;
A
#
# COMPACT_ATOMS: atom_id res chain seq x y z
N MET A 1 -3.86 -21.17 -2.19
CA MET A 1 -4.46 -20.18 -3.11
C MET A 1 -3.35 -19.22 -3.53
N ASN A 2 -2.80 -19.43 -4.73
CA ASN A 2 -1.60 -18.73 -5.23
C ASN A 2 -2.01 -17.42 -5.92
N LEU A 3 -1.56 -16.26 -5.43
CA LEU A 3 -1.70 -15.00 -6.16
C LEU A 3 -0.37 -14.21 -6.15
N ARG A 4 0.21 -14.09 -7.35
CA ARG A 4 1.19 -13.07 -7.80
C ARG A 4 2.59 -13.11 -7.17
N ARG A 5 3.45 -13.99 -7.69
CA ARG A 5 4.91 -13.71 -7.79
C ARG A 5 5.13 -12.68 -8.90
N GLY A 6 5.18 -11.40 -8.55
CA GLY A 6 5.61 -10.34 -9.45
C GLY A 6 6.02 -9.13 -8.63
N LEU A 7 7.28 -8.71 -8.71
CA LEU A 7 7.93 -7.53 -8.09
C LEU A 7 7.79 -7.26 -6.57
N VAL A 8 6.88 -7.92 -5.85
CA VAL A 8 6.57 -7.68 -4.42
C VAL A 8 7.47 -8.50 -3.47
N SER A 9 8.46 -9.23 -3.98
CA SER A 9 9.36 -10.09 -3.18
C SER A 9 10.11 -9.36 -2.05
N GLY A 10 10.14 -8.02 -2.06
CA GLY A 10 10.81 -7.19 -1.06
C GLY A 10 9.90 -6.25 -0.24
N SER A 11 8.57 -6.30 -0.38
CA SER A 11 7.68 -5.52 0.49
C SER A 11 6.99 -6.43 1.50
N SER A 12 7.21 -6.12 2.78
CA SER A 12 6.48 -6.71 3.90
C SER A 12 5.51 -5.68 4.48
N VAL A 13 4.58 -6.16 5.28
CA VAL A 13 3.75 -5.31 6.13
C VAL A 13 4.16 -5.55 7.57
N THR A 14 4.18 -4.49 8.37
CA THR A 14 4.31 -4.61 9.81
C THR A 14 2.97 -4.27 10.41
N VAL A 15 2.47 -5.18 11.24
CA VAL A 15 1.28 -4.96 12.06
C VAL A 15 1.77 -4.56 13.44
N ASN A 16 1.41 -3.36 13.89
CA ASN A 16 1.65 -2.89 15.23
C ASN A 16 0.39 -3.10 16.07
N ILE A 17 0.52 -3.78 17.21
CA ILE A 17 -0.57 -3.99 18.16
C ILE A 17 -0.12 -3.43 19.51
N ASP A 18 -0.82 -2.41 20.02
CA ASP A 18 -0.49 -1.72 21.27
C ASP A 18 1.00 -1.31 21.39
N GLY A 19 1.61 -0.89 20.28
CA GLY A 19 3.02 -0.48 20.23
C GLY A 19 4.01 -1.60 19.88
N ASN A 20 3.57 -2.86 19.83
CA ASN A 20 4.43 -3.99 19.46
C ASN A 20 4.39 -4.27 17.96
N ASP A 21 5.56 -4.26 17.31
CA ASP A 21 5.70 -4.50 15.87
C ASP A 21 5.81 -5.99 15.53
N TYR A 22 4.95 -6.45 14.64
CA TYR A 22 4.92 -7.80 14.10
C TYR A 22 5.10 -7.78 12.57
N PRO A 23 6.33 -8.06 12.06
CA PRO A 23 6.57 -8.12 10.62
C PRO A 23 5.89 -9.37 10.02
N ARG A 24 5.16 -9.15 8.92
CA ARG A 24 4.38 -10.17 8.21
C ARG A 24 4.54 -9.99 6.69
N ARG A 25 4.31 -11.09 5.97
CA ARG A 25 4.11 -11.01 4.51
C ARG A 25 2.67 -10.60 4.24
N TRP A 26 2.44 -10.03 3.06
CA TRP A 26 1.08 -9.80 2.57
C TRP A 26 0.25 -11.08 2.59
N GLY A 27 -0.97 -10.98 3.11
CA GLY A 27 -1.88 -12.10 3.25
C GLY A 27 -2.72 -11.99 4.52
N ARG A 28 -3.49 -13.03 4.79
CA ARG A 28 -4.28 -13.14 6.02
C ARG A 28 -3.37 -13.60 7.16
N THR A 29 -3.49 -12.94 8.30
CA THR A 29 -2.79 -13.28 9.54
C THR A 29 -3.77 -13.13 10.70
N ALA A 30 -3.57 -13.90 11.75
CA ALA A 30 -4.34 -13.81 12.99
C ALA A 30 -3.41 -13.37 14.12
N PHE A 31 -3.98 -12.63 15.07
CA PHE A 31 -3.33 -12.23 16.30
C PHE A 31 -4.32 -12.41 17.44
N GLU A 32 -3.83 -12.87 18.59
CA GLU A 32 -4.61 -12.88 19.82
C GLU A 32 -4.54 -11.48 20.42
N ILE A 33 -5.71 -10.91 20.73
CA ILE A 33 -5.83 -9.58 21.31
C ILE A 33 -6.74 -9.65 22.55
N PRO A 34 -6.52 -8.77 23.55
CA PRO A 34 -7.43 -8.64 24.69
C PRO A 34 -8.86 -8.31 24.22
N GLY A 35 -9.86 -9.05 24.73
CA GLY A 35 -11.26 -8.87 24.37
C GLY A 35 -12.03 -7.91 25.30
N ASP A 36 -11.40 -7.49 26.38
CA ASP A 36 -11.97 -6.72 27.49
C ASP A 36 -11.62 -5.22 27.45
N ARG A 37 -10.65 -4.84 26.63
CA ARG A 37 -10.19 -3.44 26.49
C ARG A 37 -10.00 -3.03 25.03
N PRO A 38 -10.03 -1.73 24.71
CA PRO A 38 -9.66 -1.25 23.39
C PRO A 38 -8.22 -1.59 23.04
N VAL A 39 -7.97 -1.94 21.77
CA VAL A 39 -6.64 -2.30 21.25
C VAL A 39 -6.30 -1.40 20.06
N SER A 40 -5.15 -0.74 20.13
CA SER A 40 -4.64 0.07 19.03
C SER A 40 -3.98 -0.84 18.00
N VAL A 41 -4.43 -0.75 16.75
CA VAL A 41 -3.88 -1.51 15.63
C VAL A 41 -3.39 -0.54 14.57
N ALA A 42 -2.12 -0.64 14.20
CA ALA A 42 -1.58 0.06 13.05
C ALA A 42 -0.98 -0.92 12.05
N VAL A 43 -1.07 -0.60 10.77
CA VAL A 43 -0.44 -1.38 9.69
C VAL A 43 0.30 -0.43 8.77
N PHE A 44 1.55 -0.77 8.46
CA PHE A 44 2.37 -0.03 7.51
C PHE A 44 3.20 -0.98 6.65
N GLN A 45 3.58 -0.53 5.47
CA GLN A 45 4.50 -1.25 4.59
C GLN A 45 5.94 -0.95 5.00
N SER A 46 6.76 -1.99 5.05
CA SER A 46 8.21 -1.87 5.19
C SER A 46 8.86 -2.16 3.84
N LEU A 47 9.51 -1.15 3.26
CA LEU A 47 10.22 -1.25 2.00
C LEU A 47 11.63 -0.67 2.17
N ARG A 48 12.66 -1.53 2.10
CA ARG A 48 14.08 -1.14 2.24
C ARG A 48 14.36 -0.30 3.51
N GLY A 49 13.76 -0.68 4.63
CA GLY A 49 13.94 0.02 5.92
C GLY A 49 13.14 1.31 6.07
N ARG A 50 12.32 1.70 5.08
CA ARG A 50 11.40 2.84 5.19
C ARG A 50 9.98 2.37 5.43
N GLN A 51 9.25 3.14 6.24
CA GLN A 51 7.83 2.95 6.48
C GLN A 51 7.01 3.76 5.46
N ALA A 52 5.94 3.16 4.94
CA ALA A 52 5.01 3.81 4.03
C ALA A 52 3.59 3.30 4.26
N GLY A 53 2.58 4.08 3.87
CA GLY A 53 1.21 3.61 3.90
C GLY A 53 0.67 3.31 5.30
N LEU A 54 1.09 4.07 6.32
CA LEU A 54 0.56 3.91 7.68
C LEU A 54 -0.97 4.06 7.68
N ALA A 55 -1.64 3.12 8.34
CA ALA A 55 -3.06 3.17 8.65
C ALA A 55 -3.24 2.74 10.10
N THR A 56 -4.09 3.44 10.85
CA THR A 56 -4.34 3.18 12.27
C THR A 56 -5.82 3.03 12.52
N THR A 57 -6.18 2.18 13.48
CA THR A 57 -7.53 2.04 13.99
C THR A 57 -7.50 1.57 15.44
N VAL A 58 -8.63 1.69 16.13
CA VAL A 58 -8.81 1.16 17.48
C VAL A 58 -9.93 0.13 17.43
N LEU A 59 -9.60 -1.11 17.79
CA LEU A 59 -10.59 -2.17 17.97
C LEU A 59 -11.21 -2.03 19.35
N ALA A 60 -12.50 -1.76 19.42
CA ALA A 60 -13.25 -1.76 20.67
C ALA A 60 -13.54 -3.20 21.14
N PRO A 61 -13.74 -3.43 22.45
CA PRO A 61 -14.25 -4.69 22.97
C PRO A 61 -15.52 -5.13 22.23
N GLY A 62 -15.57 -6.37 21.73
CA GLY A 62 -16.71 -6.90 20.97
C GLY A 62 -16.85 -6.39 19.53
N ALA A 63 -15.92 -5.56 19.03
CA ALA A 63 -15.87 -5.18 17.63
C ALA A 63 -15.55 -6.39 16.71
N PRO A 64 -15.86 -6.32 15.41
CA PRO A 64 -15.46 -7.35 14.46
C PRO A 64 -13.95 -7.61 14.52
N SER A 65 -13.57 -8.88 14.60
CA SER A 65 -12.17 -9.31 14.75
C SER A 65 -11.38 -9.33 13.43
N GLU A 66 -12.03 -9.02 12.32
CA GLU A 66 -11.41 -9.03 10.99
C GLU A 66 -11.23 -7.61 10.45
N LEU A 67 -9.99 -7.31 10.05
CA LEU A 67 -9.61 -6.06 9.41
C LEU A 67 -8.94 -6.35 8.06
N GLU A 68 -9.28 -5.55 7.05
CA GLU A 68 -8.59 -5.51 5.76
C GLU A 68 -7.70 -4.27 5.72
N TYR A 69 -6.43 -4.48 5.38
CA TYR A 69 -5.50 -3.40 5.09
C TYR A 69 -5.29 -3.26 3.59
N ARG A 70 -5.38 -2.04 3.07
CA ARG A 70 -4.97 -1.68 1.72
C ARG A 70 -3.83 -0.68 1.76
N GLY A 71 -2.72 -1.09 1.15
CA GLY A 71 -1.59 -0.21 0.90
C GLY A 71 -1.93 0.89 -0.11
N PRO A 72 -1.32 2.08 -0.02
CA PRO A 72 -1.45 3.10 -1.06
C PRO A 72 -0.83 2.65 -2.38
N ALA A 73 -1.33 3.20 -3.48
CA ALA A 73 -0.72 3.09 -4.80
C ALA A 73 0.60 3.91 -4.87
N HIS A 74 0.65 5.04 -4.15
CA HIS A 74 1.82 5.91 -4.06
C HIS A 74 2.40 5.91 -2.64
N LEU A 75 3.71 5.65 -2.48
CA LEU A 75 4.36 5.43 -1.17
C LEU A 75 4.29 6.62 -0.20
N ALA A 76 4.08 7.84 -0.71
CA ALA A 76 3.90 9.05 0.11
C ALA A 76 2.49 9.20 0.70
N MET A 77 1.55 8.31 0.37
CA MET A 77 0.18 8.35 0.89
C MET A 77 0.00 7.42 2.08
N ALA A 78 -1.01 7.72 2.91
CA ALA A 78 -1.46 6.81 3.95
C ALA A 78 -2.10 5.55 3.34
N GLY A 79 -2.03 4.45 4.07
CA GLY A 79 -2.82 3.26 3.77
C GLY A 79 -4.25 3.44 4.27
N GLU A 80 -5.05 2.38 4.13
CA GLU A 80 -6.40 2.34 4.68
C GLU A 80 -6.61 1.02 5.40
N LEU A 81 -7.22 1.09 6.57
CA LEU A 81 -7.50 -0.05 7.45
C LEU A 81 -8.96 0.04 7.88
N GLY A 82 -9.68 -1.05 7.78
CA GLY A 82 -11.11 -1.09 8.08
C GLY A 82 -11.69 -2.48 7.92
N LEU A 83 -13.01 -2.58 7.87
CA LEU A 83 -13.66 -3.87 7.68
C LEU A 83 -13.44 -4.41 6.25
N PRO A 84 -13.47 -5.74 6.07
CA PRO A 84 -13.38 -6.34 4.74
C PRO A 84 -14.39 -5.73 3.77
N GLY A 85 -13.91 -5.29 2.60
CA GLY A 85 -14.73 -4.68 1.56
C GLY A 85 -15.05 -3.19 1.75
N THR A 86 -14.71 -2.56 2.88
CA THR A 86 -14.96 -1.12 3.09
C THR A 86 -13.75 -0.25 2.74
N VAL A 87 -12.56 -0.84 2.64
CA VAL A 87 -11.30 -0.11 2.44
C VAL A 87 -11.03 0.21 0.97
N ARG A 88 -10.50 1.41 0.71
CA ARG A 88 -10.14 1.89 -0.63
C ARG A 88 -8.64 2.08 -0.78
N GLN A 89 -8.17 1.88 -2.00
CA GLN A 89 -6.77 2.15 -2.35
C GLN A 89 -6.59 3.64 -2.66
N ARG A 90 -5.73 4.32 -1.90
CA ARG A 90 -5.42 5.75 -2.08
C ARG A 90 -4.27 5.94 -3.07
N GLY A 91 -4.23 7.10 -3.73
CA GLY A 91 -3.12 7.51 -4.61
C GLY A 91 -3.21 7.04 -6.06
N LEU A 92 -4.31 6.38 -6.48
CA LEU A 92 -4.50 5.97 -7.88
C LEU A 92 -4.47 7.15 -8.85
N ALA A 93 -5.15 8.25 -8.53
CA ALA A 93 -5.18 9.43 -9.39
C ALA A 93 -3.77 10.01 -9.64
N ILE A 94 -2.96 10.12 -8.58
CA ILE A 94 -1.56 10.60 -8.69
C ILE A 94 -0.75 9.66 -9.58
N GLN A 95 -0.90 8.36 -9.39
CA GLN A 95 -0.18 7.38 -10.19
C GLN A 95 -0.58 7.43 -11.66
N SER A 96 -1.86 7.63 -11.96
CA SER A 96 -2.36 7.83 -13.34
C SER A 96 -1.78 9.08 -13.97
N VAL A 97 -1.72 10.20 -13.23
CA VAL A 97 -1.13 11.46 -13.72
C VAL A 97 0.36 11.29 -14.00
N LEU A 98 1.12 10.67 -13.09
CA LEU A 98 2.54 10.41 -13.29
C LEU A 98 2.78 9.52 -14.52
N LEU A 99 1.98 8.48 -14.71
CA LEU A 99 2.08 7.60 -15.88
C LEU A 99 1.74 8.34 -17.17
N GLY A 100 0.72 9.20 -17.15
CA GLY A 100 0.33 10.04 -18.28
C GLY A 100 1.42 11.03 -18.67
N CYS A 101 2.01 11.74 -17.69
CA CYS A 101 3.13 12.65 -17.93
C CYS A 101 4.34 11.91 -18.52
N LEU A 102 4.68 10.73 -17.99
CA LEU A 102 5.76 9.92 -18.53
C LEU A 102 5.48 9.52 -19.98
N GLY A 103 4.25 9.08 -20.29
CA GLY A 103 3.83 8.76 -21.65
C GLY A 103 3.97 9.95 -22.62
N LEU A 104 3.56 11.14 -22.19
CA LEU A 104 3.70 12.37 -22.99
C LEU A 104 5.17 12.73 -23.25
N VAL A 105 6.03 12.62 -22.24
CA VAL A 105 7.48 12.84 -22.41
C VAL A 105 8.07 11.85 -23.41
N LEU A 106 7.72 10.57 -23.32
CA LEU A 106 8.18 9.56 -24.26
C LEU A 106 7.71 9.82 -25.69
N ILE A 107 6.45 10.23 -25.88
CA ILE A 107 5.92 10.61 -27.20
C ILE A 107 6.67 11.82 -27.75
N PHE A 108 6.88 12.86 -26.94
CA PHE A 108 7.62 14.04 -27.36
C PHE A 108 9.05 13.70 -27.80
N LEU A 109 9.76 12.89 -27.00
CA LEU A 109 11.12 12.44 -27.34
C LEU A 109 11.15 11.63 -28.64
N LEU A 110 10.14 10.77 -28.87
CA LEU A 110 10.03 9.98 -30.10
C LEU A 110 9.80 10.88 -31.32
N LEU A 111 8.86 11.83 -31.24
CA LEU A 111 8.61 12.77 -32.33
C LEU A 111 9.83 13.64 -32.62
N PHE A 112 10.51 14.11 -31.57
CA PHE A 112 11.75 14.88 -31.68
C PHE A 112 12.85 14.06 -32.37
N PHE A 113 13.01 12.80 -32.01
CA PHE A 113 13.99 11.91 -32.62
C PHE A 113 13.66 11.63 -34.10
N VAL A 114 12.40 11.38 -34.43
CA VAL A 114 11.95 11.21 -35.83
C VAL A 114 12.20 12.47 -36.64
N PHE A 115 11.89 13.63 -36.07
CA PHE A 115 12.13 14.92 -36.72
C PHE A 115 13.62 15.13 -37.06
N ILE A 116 14.52 14.79 -36.13
CA ILE A 116 15.97 14.84 -36.39
C ILE A 116 16.35 13.90 -37.54
N LEU A 117 15.89 12.65 -37.52
CA LEU A 117 16.18 11.66 -38.56
C LEU A 117 15.70 12.08 -39.96
N THR A 118 14.56 12.76 -40.05
CA THR A 118 14.03 13.26 -41.33
C THR A 118 14.68 14.56 -41.80
N SER A 119 15.37 15.27 -40.91
CA SER A 119 16.00 16.56 -41.20
C SER A 119 17.50 16.47 -41.51
N VAL A 120 18.09 15.27 -41.36
CA VAL A 120 19.49 14.93 -41.70
C VAL A 120 19.51 14.22 -43.04
#